data_AF-A0A536YCS2-F1
#
_entry.id   AF-A0A536YCS2-F1
#
_cell.length_a   1.000
_cell.length_b   1.000
_cell.length_c   1.000
_cell.angle_alpha   90.00
_cell.angle_beta   90.00
_cell.angle_gamma   90.00
#
_symmetry.space_group_name_H-M   'P 1'
#
loop_
_entity.id
_entity.type
_entity.pdbx_description
1 polymer ?
#
loop_
_entity_poly.entity_id
_entity_poly.type
_entity_poly.pdbx_seq_one_letter_code
_entity_poly.pdbx_strand_id
1 'polypeptide(L)'
;SLLFVITLVAADLARADEPPAFRRGLWQFDRTVGGQALQTQSCSSPSEDMERQNALLEKGGCKSSPGKRSGDVYTFTVECMVATPGSGTVNVRSTSVMTAESDGAYNVDITTTGAGTSTQERLVARRIGDCTK
;
A
#
# COMPACT_ATOMS: atom_id res chain seq x y z
N SER A 1 -23.53 -28.38 41.42
CA SER A 1 -22.39 -28.20 40.51
C SER A 1 -22.64 -26.98 39.63
N LEU A 2 -21.95 -25.87 39.90
CA LEU A 2 -22.10 -24.63 39.12
C LEU A 2 -21.24 -24.72 37.85
N LEU A 3 -21.88 -24.68 36.69
CA LEU A 3 -21.23 -24.60 35.38
C LEU A 3 -20.78 -23.16 35.13
N PHE A 4 -19.48 -22.92 35.21
CA PHE A 4 -18.84 -21.69 34.73
C PHE A 4 -18.81 -21.73 33.21
N VAL A 5 -19.61 -20.88 32.56
CA VAL A 5 -19.50 -20.60 31.12
C VAL A 5 -18.35 -19.62 30.94
N ILE A 6 -17.23 -20.09 30.40
CA ILE A 6 -16.10 -19.23 30.00
C ILE A 6 -16.48 -18.60 28.66
N THR A 7 -16.94 -17.35 28.68
CA THR A 7 -17.08 -16.52 27.50
C THR A 7 -15.68 -16.16 26.99
N LEU A 8 -15.24 -16.81 25.91
CA LEU A 8 -14.09 -16.36 25.13
C LEU A 8 -14.42 -15.01 24.50
N VAL A 9 -13.97 -13.93 25.13
CA VAL A 9 -13.86 -12.63 24.48
C VAL A 9 -12.74 -12.79 23.46
N ALA A 10 -13.10 -12.96 22.17
CA ALA A 10 -12.17 -12.78 21.09
C ALA A 10 -11.67 -11.34 21.18
N ALA A 11 -10.46 -11.16 21.69
CA ALA A 11 -9.76 -9.90 21.53
C ALA A 11 -9.58 -9.73 20.02
N ASP A 12 -10.35 -8.82 19.41
CA ASP A 12 -9.99 -8.21 18.14
C ASP A 12 -8.63 -7.57 18.37
N LEU A 13 -7.57 -8.35 18.10
CA LEU A 13 -6.28 -7.79 17.74
C LEU A 13 -6.61 -6.86 16.60
N ALA A 14 -6.61 -5.56 16.86
CA ALA A 14 -6.83 -4.53 15.87
C ALA A 14 -5.78 -4.78 14.76
N ARG A 15 -6.17 -5.56 13.75
CA ARG A 15 -5.43 -5.65 12.51
C ARG A 15 -5.43 -4.22 12.02
N ALA A 16 -4.24 -3.72 11.69
CA ALA A 16 -4.16 -2.47 10.96
C ALA A 16 -5.17 -2.54 9.81
N ASP A 17 -5.83 -1.42 9.54
CA ASP A 17 -6.84 -1.32 8.51
C ASP A 17 -6.24 -1.67 7.13
N GLU A 18 -6.30 -2.96 6.77
CA GLU A 18 -5.68 -3.56 5.59
C GLU A 18 -6.66 -3.55 4.41
N PRO A 19 -6.18 -3.30 3.17
CA PRO A 19 -6.98 -3.45 1.96
C PRO A 19 -7.56 -4.86 1.81
N PRO A 20 -8.62 -5.05 1.02
CA PRO A 20 -9.10 -6.39 0.71
C PRO A 20 -8.04 -7.19 -0.06
N ALA A 21 -8.15 -8.51 0.00
CA ALA A 21 -7.35 -9.39 -0.83
C ALA A 21 -7.71 -9.17 -2.32
N PHE A 22 -6.69 -8.87 -3.14
CA PHE A 22 -6.84 -8.72 -4.58
C PHE A 22 -6.59 -10.06 -5.28
N ARG A 23 -7.40 -10.37 -6.30
CA ARG A 23 -7.27 -11.61 -7.05
C ARG A 23 -5.96 -11.64 -7.84
N ARG A 24 -5.22 -12.74 -7.70
CA ARG A 24 -4.06 -13.03 -8.56
C ARG A 24 -4.48 -13.12 -10.04
N GLY A 25 -3.62 -12.67 -10.95
CA GLY A 25 -3.85 -12.76 -12.39
C GLY A 25 -2.89 -11.93 -13.21
N LEU A 26 -3.26 -11.70 -14.48
CA LEU A 26 -2.63 -10.69 -15.32
C LEU A 26 -3.23 -9.33 -14.97
N TRP A 27 -2.39 -8.41 -14.56
CA TRP A 27 -2.76 -7.06 -14.15
C TRP A 27 -2.15 -6.03 -15.09
N GLN A 28 -2.91 -4.97 -15.36
CA GLN A 28 -2.42 -3.73 -15.96
C GLN A 28 -2.30 -2.68 -14.86
N PHE A 29 -1.19 -1.94 -14.91
CA PHE A 29 -0.86 -0.84 -14.03
C PHE A 29 -0.60 0.41 -14.86
N ASP A 30 -1.49 1.39 -14.76
CA ASP A 30 -1.34 2.70 -15.37
C ASP A 30 -0.86 3.69 -14.29
N ARG A 31 0.41 4.10 -14.38
CA ARG A 31 1.09 4.94 -13.39
C ARG A 31 1.42 6.30 -13.99
N THR A 32 1.08 7.38 -13.31
CA THR A 32 1.47 8.74 -13.68
C THR A 32 2.32 9.34 -12.57
N VAL A 33 3.55 9.77 -12.87
CA VAL A 33 4.47 10.41 -11.90
C VAL A 33 4.89 11.76 -12.45
N GLY A 34 4.61 12.85 -11.73
CA GLY A 34 5.00 14.20 -12.17
C GLY A 34 4.53 14.58 -13.58
N GLY A 35 3.38 14.03 -14.01
CA GLY A 35 2.81 14.23 -15.36
C GLY A 35 3.28 13.25 -16.43
N GLN A 36 4.24 12.36 -16.14
CA GLN A 36 4.69 11.32 -17.06
C GLN A 36 3.93 10.02 -16.81
N ALA A 37 3.29 9.48 -17.86
CA ALA A 37 2.54 8.25 -17.80
C ALA A 37 3.39 7.04 -18.22
N LEU A 38 3.25 5.93 -17.49
CA LEU A 38 3.85 4.63 -17.75
C LEU A 38 2.76 3.56 -17.57
N GLN A 39 2.59 2.72 -18.58
CA GLN A 39 1.75 1.53 -18.48
C GLN A 39 2.63 0.30 -18.42
N THR A 40 2.29 -0.62 -17.51
CA THR A 40 2.92 -1.94 -17.44
C THR A 40 1.87 -3.01 -17.27
N GLN A 41 2.18 -4.22 -17.74
CA GLN A 41 1.36 -5.40 -17.49
C GLN A 41 2.24 -6.48 -16.88
N SER A 42 1.75 -7.15 -15.84
CA SER A 42 2.48 -8.23 -15.20
C SER A 42 1.55 -9.24 -14.53
N CYS A 43 2.05 -10.46 -14.42
CA CYS A 43 1.43 -11.49 -13.61
C CYS A 43 1.76 -11.27 -12.14
N SER A 44 0.75 -10.93 -11.35
CA SER A 44 0.92 -10.41 -9.99
C SER A 44 -0.17 -10.91 -9.05
N SER A 45 0.16 -10.90 -7.76
CA SER A 45 -0.78 -10.96 -6.65
C SER A 45 -0.65 -9.63 -5.90
N PRO A 46 -1.47 -8.61 -6.19
CA PRO A 46 -1.23 -7.26 -5.67
C PRO A 46 -1.13 -7.19 -4.15
N SER A 47 -1.91 -8.00 -3.42
CA SER A 47 -1.81 -8.08 -1.96
C SER A 47 -0.43 -8.59 -1.51
N GLU A 48 0.07 -9.68 -2.09
CA GLU A 48 1.41 -10.20 -1.76
C GLU A 48 2.52 -9.24 -2.21
N ASP A 49 2.34 -8.57 -3.36
CA ASP A 49 3.29 -7.59 -3.88
C ASP A 49 3.42 -6.39 -2.93
N MET A 50 2.29 -5.90 -2.41
CA MET A 50 2.25 -4.83 -1.41
C MET A 50 2.89 -5.25 -0.09
N GLU A 51 2.58 -6.45 0.41
CA GLU A 51 3.21 -7.01 1.62
C GLU A 51 4.74 -7.08 1.46
N ARG A 52 5.22 -7.59 0.32
CA ARG A 52 6.66 -7.65 0.02
C ARG A 52 7.28 -6.26 -0.07
N GLN A 53 6.60 -5.31 -0.71
CA GLN A 53 7.08 -3.93 -0.81
C GLN A 53 7.21 -3.28 0.57
N ASN A 54 6.20 -3.45 1.45
CA ASN A 54 6.23 -2.93 2.81
C ASN A 54 7.39 -3.52 3.62
N ALA A 55 7.60 -4.84 3.53
CA ALA A 55 8.72 -5.50 4.20
C ALA A 55 10.09 -4.98 3.70
N LEU A 56 10.22 -4.67 2.40
CA LEU A 56 11.44 -4.06 1.86
C LEU A 56 11.65 -2.63 2.37
N LEU A 57 10.59 -1.83 2.46
CA LEU A 57 10.66 -0.46 3.00
C LEU A 57 11.07 -0.47 4.47
N GLU A 58 10.47 -1.34 5.29
CA GLU A 58 10.82 -1.51 6.70
C GLU A 58 12.29 -1.93 6.88
N LYS A 59 12.74 -2.92 6.08
CA LYS A 59 14.15 -3.34 6.07
C LYS A 59 15.09 -2.20 5.63
N GLY A 60 14.62 -1.30 4.78
CA GLY A 60 15.31 -0.09 4.35
C GLY A 60 15.34 1.02 5.41
N GLY A 61 14.77 0.81 6.60
CA GLY A 61 14.73 1.80 7.68
C GLY A 61 13.56 2.78 7.58
N CYS A 62 12.58 2.51 6.71
CA CYS A 62 11.34 3.27 6.69
C CYS A 62 10.41 2.82 7.83
N LYS A 63 9.61 3.75 8.33
CA LYS A 63 8.60 3.51 9.37
C LYS A 63 7.21 3.73 8.80
N SER A 64 6.35 2.73 8.94
CA SER A 64 4.94 2.83 8.56
C SER A 64 4.11 3.30 9.75
N SER A 65 3.24 4.28 9.52
CA SER A 65 2.17 4.61 10.46
C SER A 65 1.06 3.56 10.36
N PRO A 66 0.26 3.36 11.43
CA PRO A 66 -0.94 2.56 11.33
C PRO A 66 -1.84 3.04 10.20
N GLY A 67 -2.28 2.11 9.35
CA GLY A 67 -3.24 2.41 8.28
C GLY A 67 -4.56 2.93 8.86
N LYS A 68 -5.26 3.75 8.09
CA LYS A 68 -6.61 4.22 8.42
C LYS A 68 -7.59 3.81 7.33
N ARG A 69 -8.75 3.29 7.70
CA ARG A 69 -9.84 2.99 6.76
C ARG A 69 -11.04 3.92 6.94
N SER A 70 -11.64 4.27 5.82
CA SER A 70 -12.97 4.88 5.74
C SER A 70 -13.71 4.29 4.56
N GLY A 71 -14.58 3.31 4.80
CA GLY A 71 -15.29 2.59 3.74
C GLY A 71 -14.38 1.72 2.89
N ASP A 72 -14.27 2.06 1.61
CA ASP A 72 -13.38 1.46 0.61
C ASP A 72 -12.05 2.22 0.44
N VAL A 73 -11.86 3.31 1.20
CA VAL A 73 -10.66 4.12 1.19
C VAL A 73 -9.72 3.72 2.31
N TYR A 74 -8.45 3.49 1.97
CA TYR A 74 -7.37 3.12 2.89
C TYR A 74 -6.24 4.14 2.77
N THR A 75 -5.78 4.68 3.89
CA THR A 75 -4.68 5.64 3.93
C THR A 75 -3.50 5.07 4.67
N PHE A 76 -2.33 5.12 4.03
CA PHE A 76 -1.05 4.66 4.56
C PHE A 76 -0.05 5.81 4.56
N THR A 77 0.85 5.83 5.54
CA THR A 77 1.94 6.80 5.58
C THR A 77 3.22 6.08 5.92
N VAL A 78 4.26 6.30 5.10
CA VAL A 78 5.60 5.77 5.28
C VAL A 78 6.57 6.94 5.40
N GLU A 79 7.44 6.90 6.40
CA GLU A 79 8.52 7.86 6.58
C GLU A 79 9.86 7.16 6.44
N CYS A 80 10.72 7.65 5.55
CA CYS A 80 12.02 7.09 5.27
C CYS A 80 13.12 8.13 5.53
N MET A 81 14.20 7.73 6.19
CA MET A 81 15.41 8.54 6.28
C MET A 81 16.32 8.19 5.10
N VAL A 82 16.40 9.07 4.11
CA VAL A 82 17.15 8.84 2.86
C VAL A 82 18.44 9.66 2.88
N ALA A 83 19.57 9.01 2.62
CA ALA A 83 20.84 9.69 2.44
C ALA A 83 20.87 10.35 1.05
N THR A 84 21.09 11.66 1.01
CA THR A 84 21.25 12.41 -0.24
C THR A 84 22.72 12.77 -0.46
N PRO A 85 23.26 12.58 -1.67
CA PRO A 85 24.63 12.99 -1.98
C PRO A 85 24.84 14.48 -1.66
N GLY A 86 25.82 14.79 -0.80
CA GLY A 86 26.22 16.15 -0.47
C GLY A 86 25.29 16.95 0.46
N SER A 87 24.17 16.40 0.93
CA SER A 87 23.16 17.13 1.72
C SER A 87 22.70 16.45 3.01
N GLY A 88 23.36 15.34 3.39
CA GLY A 88 23.10 14.63 4.65
C GLY A 88 21.93 13.65 4.54
N THR A 89 21.21 13.45 5.64
CA THR A 89 20.02 12.58 5.67
C THR A 89 18.76 13.43 5.68
N VAL A 90 17.83 13.12 4.79
CA VAL A 90 16.56 13.80 4.65
C VAL A 90 15.42 12.87 5.01
N ASN A 91 14.46 13.36 5.80
CA ASN A 91 13.21 12.64 6.01
C ASN A 91 12.31 12.82 4.77
N VAL A 92 11.91 11.70 4.17
CA VAL A 92 10.96 11.60 3.08
C VAL A 92 9.69 10.98 3.62
N ARG A 93 8.58 11.70 3.54
CA ARG A 93 7.25 11.21 3.91
C ARG A 93 6.45 10.92 2.65
N SER A 94 5.94 9.70 2.54
CA SER A 94 4.99 9.29 1.51
C SER A 94 3.64 8.99 2.13
N THR A 95 2.60 9.65 1.64
CA THR A 95 1.21 9.37 2.00
C THR A 95 0.50 8.76 0.79
N SER A 96 -0.06 7.57 0.97
CA SER A 96 -0.82 6.85 -0.04
C SER A 96 -2.29 6.80 0.35
N VAL A 97 -3.18 7.19 -0.55
CA VAL A 97 -4.63 7.04 -0.43
C VAL A 97 -5.09 6.05 -1.49
N MET A 98 -5.48 4.86 -1.05
CA MET A 98 -5.98 3.79 -1.90
C MET A 98 -7.50 3.75 -1.85
N THR A 99 -8.15 3.62 -3.01
CA THR A 99 -9.57 3.25 -3.10
C THR A 99 -9.67 1.84 -3.70
N ALA A 100 -10.24 0.91 -2.94
CA ALA A 100 -10.47 -0.46 -3.38
C ALA A 100 -11.83 -0.57 -4.08
N GLU A 101 -11.84 -0.54 -5.41
CA GLU A 101 -13.07 -0.58 -6.22
C GLU A 101 -13.69 -1.99 -6.23
N SER A 102 -12.86 -3.02 -6.27
CA SER A 102 -13.26 -4.44 -6.23
C SER A 102 -12.05 -5.34 -5.91
N ASP A 103 -12.25 -6.66 -5.91
CA ASP A 103 -11.15 -7.63 -5.82
C ASP A 103 -10.22 -7.66 -7.06
N GLY A 104 -10.58 -6.95 -8.13
CA GLY A 104 -9.86 -6.88 -9.41
C GLY A 104 -9.53 -5.47 -9.85
N ALA A 105 -9.76 -4.46 -9.02
CA ALA A 105 -9.44 -3.07 -9.33
C ALA A 105 -9.21 -2.23 -8.08
N TYR A 106 -8.18 -1.39 -8.12
CA TYR A 106 -7.95 -0.35 -7.13
C TYR A 106 -7.20 0.81 -7.77
N ASN A 107 -7.21 1.95 -7.10
CA ASN A 107 -6.37 3.08 -7.46
C ASN A 107 -5.68 3.63 -6.22
N VAL A 108 -4.52 4.25 -6.41
CA VAL A 108 -3.71 4.83 -5.34
C VAL A 108 -3.22 6.20 -5.77
N ASP A 109 -3.52 7.20 -4.96
CA ASP A 109 -2.91 8.52 -5.06
C ASP A 109 -1.80 8.62 -4.02
N ILE A 110 -0.60 8.97 -4.47
CA ILE A 110 0.60 9.00 -3.64
C ILE A 110 1.16 10.41 -3.67
N THR A 111 1.31 11.00 -2.49
CA THR A 111 2.03 12.27 -2.32
C THR A 111 3.30 12.00 -1.53
N THR A 112 4.45 12.28 -2.14
CA THR A 112 5.75 12.17 -1.49
C THR A 112 6.32 13.56 -1.27
N THR A 113 6.67 13.89 -0.03
CA THR A 113 7.32 15.15 0.37
C THR A 113 8.67 14.88 1.01
N GLY A 114 9.66 15.71 0.69
CA GLY A 114 11.02 15.59 1.23
C GLY A 114 11.97 16.52 0.50
N ALA A 115 13.09 16.87 1.13
CA ALA A 115 14.15 17.71 0.54
C ALA A 115 13.65 19.06 -0.05
N GLY A 116 12.58 19.62 0.50
CA GLY A 116 11.96 20.87 0.01
C GLY A 116 11.09 20.71 -1.24
N THR A 117 10.88 19.48 -1.75
CA THR A 117 10.02 19.20 -2.90
C THR A 117 8.81 18.35 -2.51
N SER A 118 7.82 18.37 -3.40
CA SER A 118 6.64 17.50 -3.33
C SER A 118 6.40 16.91 -4.71
N THR A 119 6.11 15.61 -4.76
CA THR A 119 5.81 14.87 -5.97
C THR A 119 4.50 14.13 -5.79
N GLN A 120 3.66 14.20 -6.83
CA GLN A 120 2.42 13.46 -6.91
C GLN A 120 2.56 12.32 -7.91
N GLU A 121 1.99 11.20 -7.53
CA GLU A 121 1.86 10.01 -8.33
C GLU A 121 0.43 9.48 -8.23
N ARG A 122 -0.08 8.95 -9.35
CA ARG A 122 -1.32 8.19 -9.37
C ARG A 122 -1.09 6.84 -10.02
N LEU A 123 -1.62 5.79 -9.40
CA LEU A 123 -1.65 4.43 -9.92
C LEU A 123 -3.11 3.99 -10.10
N VAL A 124 -3.44 3.46 -11.27
CA VAL A 124 -4.69 2.73 -11.52
C VAL A 124 -4.33 1.29 -11.88
N ALA A 125 -4.83 0.34 -11.09
CA ALA A 125 -4.54 -1.07 -11.25
C ALA A 125 -5.82 -1.83 -11.58
N ARG A 126 -5.78 -2.63 -12.66
CA ARG A 126 -6.91 -3.47 -13.07
C ARG A 126 -6.45 -4.86 -13.45
N ARG A 127 -7.17 -5.88 -13.00
CA ARG A 127 -7.01 -7.25 -13.47
C ARG A 127 -7.62 -7.36 -14.87
N ILE A 128 -6.80 -7.79 -15.83
CA ILE A 128 -7.19 -7.89 -17.24
C ILE A 128 -7.30 -9.34 -17.74
N GLY A 129 -6.94 -10.32 -16.92
CA GLY A 129 -7.10 -11.72 -17.26
C GLY A 129 -6.40 -12.67 -16.30
N ASP A 130 -6.33 -13.93 -16.71
CA ASP A 130 -5.52 -14.94 -16.05
C ASP A 130 -4.08 -14.89 -16.59
N CYS A 131 -3.13 -15.37 -15.78
CA CYS A 131 -1.76 -15.54 -16.24
C CYS A 131 -1.66 -16.69 -17.24
N THR A 132 -1.00 -16.45 -18.36
CA THR A 132 -0.56 -17.54 -19.24
C THR A 132 0.56 -18.31 -18.56
N LYS A 133 0.57 -19.63 -18.73
CA LYS A 133 1.64 -20.51 -18.24
C LYS A 133 2.90 -20.37 -19.06
#